data_AF-A0A4S2V593-F1
#
_entry.id   AF-A0A4S2V593-F1
#
_cell.length_a   1.000
_cell.length_b   1.000
_cell.length_c   1.000
_cell.angle_alpha   90.00
_cell.angle_beta   90.00
_cell.angle_gamma   90.00
#
_symmetry.space_group_name_H-M   'P 1'
#
loop_
_entity.id
_entity.type
_entity.pdbx_description
1 polymer ?
#
loop_
_entity_poly.entity_id
_entity_poly.type
_entity_poly.pdbx_seq_one_letter_code
_entity_poly.pdbx_strand_id
1 'polypeptide(L)'
;MSAMAVMYEVEDPAAAHAGGPADAGGEVVVLRVHAAPAAPGMPGVPGPRTFCGRDTFAMRAAPQRPAGQPGPTWYDAGYADRVCPACDDVVGTD
;
A
#
# COMPACT_ATOMS: atom_id res chain seq x y z
N MET A 1 5.84 17.39 -0.51
CA MET A 1 5.33 16.10 0.03
C MET A 1 3.98 16.21 0.71
N SER A 2 2.92 16.03 -0.09
CA SER A 2 1.60 15.64 0.43
C SER A 2 1.70 14.30 1.16
N ALA A 3 0.93 14.11 2.23
CA ALA A 3 0.89 12.82 2.92
C ALA A 3 0.37 11.73 1.97
N MET A 4 1.02 10.58 1.97
CA MET A 4 0.71 9.43 1.12
C MET A 4 0.71 8.13 1.95
N ALA A 5 0.03 7.11 1.42
CA ALA A 5 -0.02 5.78 1.98
C ALA A 5 0.48 4.75 0.97
N VAL A 6 1.15 3.71 1.47
CA VAL A 6 1.65 2.59 0.67
C VAL A 6 0.59 1.50 0.70
N MET A 7 0.25 0.96 -0.47
CA MET A 7 -0.79 -0.05 -0.67
C MET A 7 -0.18 -1.30 -1.29
N TYR A 8 -0.52 -2.46 -0.75
CA TYR A 8 -0.14 -3.77 -1.25
C TYR A 8 -1.33 -4.38 -2.00
N GLU A 9 -1.16 -4.59 -3.30
CA GLU A 9 -2.00 -5.50 -4.08
C GLU A 9 -1.62 -6.91 -3.67
N VAL A 10 -2.58 -7.65 -3.13
CA VAL A 10 -2.39 -8.98 -2.56
C VAL A 10 -3.21 -9.99 -3.34
N GLU A 11 -2.73 -11.23 -3.40
CA GLU A 11 -3.47 -12.33 -4.00
C GLU A 11 -4.69 -12.67 -3.10
N ASP A 12 -5.89 -12.33 -3.60
CA ASP A 12 -7.24 -12.56 -3.03
C ASP A 12 -7.56 -12.01 -1.62
N PRO A 13 -8.25 -10.84 -1.50
CA PRO A 13 -8.81 -10.38 -0.23
C PRO A 13 -10.16 -11.05 0.17
N ALA A 14 -10.80 -11.83 -0.71
CA ALA A 14 -12.09 -12.51 -0.48
C ALA A 14 -11.94 -13.95 0.05
N ALA A 15 -10.84 -14.64 -0.23
CA ALA A 15 -10.53 -15.95 0.36
C ALA A 15 -10.29 -15.91 1.89
N ALA A 16 -9.99 -14.72 2.45
CA ALA A 16 -9.75 -14.53 3.88
C ALA A 16 -11.03 -14.37 4.74
N HIS A 17 -12.22 -14.23 4.13
CA HIS A 17 -13.48 -14.00 4.86
C HIS A 17 -14.42 -15.21 4.91
N ALA A 18 -13.98 -16.39 4.46
CA ALA A 18 -14.74 -17.63 4.57
C ALA A 18 -14.25 -18.50 5.75
N GLY A 19 -14.53 -18.05 6.97
CA GLY A 19 -14.64 -18.94 8.14
C GLY A 19 -13.58 -18.78 9.24
N GLY A 20 -14.03 -18.29 10.41
CA GLY A 20 -13.39 -18.56 11.70
C GLY A 20 -12.43 -17.48 12.22
N PRO A 21 -12.16 -17.48 13.54
CA PRO A 21 -11.44 -16.41 14.21
C PRO A 21 -10.03 -16.26 13.63
N ALA A 22 -9.65 -14.99 13.41
CA ALA A 22 -8.40 -14.58 12.80
C ALA A 22 -7.18 -14.98 13.63
N ASP A 23 -6.64 -16.17 13.34
CA ASP A 23 -5.26 -16.53 13.66
C ASP A 23 -4.80 -17.61 12.67
N ALA A 24 -4.31 -17.18 11.51
CA ALA A 24 -3.60 -18.05 10.57
C ALA A 24 -2.59 -17.21 9.79
N GLY A 25 -1.31 -17.34 10.15
CA GLY A 25 -0.17 -16.77 9.45
C GLY A 25 0.05 -17.39 8.07
N GLY A 26 -0.97 -17.34 7.21
CA GLY A 26 -0.80 -17.51 5.77
C GLY A 26 -0.05 -16.30 5.23
N GLU A 27 1.10 -16.53 4.60
CA GLU A 27 1.91 -15.49 4.00
C GLU A 27 1.08 -14.73 2.97
N VAL A 28 0.74 -13.47 3.26
CA VAL A 28 0.03 -12.61 2.32
C VAL A 28 0.97 -12.31 1.17
N VAL A 29 0.69 -12.90 0.00
CA VAL A 29 1.51 -12.72 -1.20
C VAL A 29 1.24 -11.32 -1.77
N VAL A 30 2.23 -10.44 -1.65
CA VAL A 30 2.21 -9.11 -2.27
C VAL A 30 2.58 -9.23 -3.74
N LEU A 31 1.60 -8.98 -4.61
CA LEU A 31 1.73 -9.00 -6.07
C LEU A 31 2.33 -7.69 -6.60
N ARG A 32 1.91 -6.56 -6.04
CA ARG A 32 2.34 -5.23 -6.46
C ARG A 32 2.28 -4.23 -5.32
N VAL A 33 3.18 -3.24 -5.33
CA VAL A 33 3.14 -2.09 -4.43
C VAL A 33 2.65 -0.86 -5.18
N HIS A 34 1.68 -0.17 -4.61
CA HIS A 34 1.08 1.06 -5.13
C HIS A 34 1.18 2.18 -4.10
N ALA A 35 1.17 3.42 -4.56
CA ALA A 35 1.06 4.59 -3.70
C ALA A 35 -0.33 5.22 -3.86
N ALA A 36 -0.91 5.69 -2.76
CA ALA A 36 -2.15 6.43 -2.74
C ALA A 36 -1.97 7.77 -2.01
N PRO A 37 -2.66 8.85 -2.42
CA PRO A 37 -2.75 10.06 -1.61
C PRO A 37 -3.37 9.73 -0.25
N ALA A 38 -2.97 10.40 0.82
CA ALA A 38 -3.67 10.27 2.09
C ALA A 38 -5.08 10.89 2.01
N ALA A 39 -6.02 10.34 2.76
CA ALA A 39 -7.34 10.91 2.91
C ALA A 39 -7.25 12.29 3.57
N PRO A 40 -8.01 13.30 3.10
CA PRO A 40 -7.97 14.64 3.66
C PRO A 40 -8.24 14.64 5.17
N GLY A 41 -7.33 15.23 5.95
CA GLY A 41 -7.43 15.31 7.40
C GLY A 41 -7.10 14.01 8.16
N MET A 42 -6.72 12.93 7.47
CA MET A 42 -6.35 11.65 8.08
C MET A 42 -4.98 11.18 7.57
N PRO A 43 -3.88 11.68 8.16
CA PRO A 43 -2.54 11.20 7.82
C PRO A 43 -2.46 9.69 7.97
N GLY A 44 -1.94 9.03 6.93
CA GLY A 44 -1.74 7.58 6.95
C GLY A 44 -2.95 6.73 6.59
N VAL A 45 -4.13 7.32 6.45
CA VAL A 45 -5.29 6.66 5.84
C VAL A 45 -5.20 6.86 4.32
N PRO A 46 -5.24 5.82 3.49
CA PRO A 46 -5.26 6.00 2.04
C PRO A 46 -6.57 6.63 1.58
N GLY A 47 -6.48 7.51 0.58
CA GLY A 47 -7.62 7.98 -0.20
C GLY A 47 -8.19 6.85 -1.07
N PRO A 48 -9.35 7.04 -1.70
CA PRO A 48 -10.11 5.94 -2.32
C PRO A 48 -9.39 5.26 -3.50
N ARG A 49 -8.47 5.96 -4.16
CA ARG A 49 -7.72 5.45 -5.32
C ARG A 49 -6.23 5.68 -5.18
N THR A 50 -5.44 4.75 -5.70
CA THR A 50 -3.99 4.91 -5.88
C THR A 50 -3.68 5.96 -6.94
N PHE A 51 -2.43 6.42 -7.04
CA PHE A 51 -1.99 7.33 -8.11
C PHE A 51 -2.14 6.72 -9.51
N CYS A 52 -1.98 5.40 -9.64
CA CYS A 52 -2.25 4.70 -10.90
C CYS A 52 -3.76 4.44 -11.17
N GLY A 53 -4.64 4.90 -10.28
CA GLY A 53 -6.09 4.84 -10.45
C GLY A 53 -6.76 3.53 -9.99
N ARG A 54 -6.06 2.64 -9.28
CA ARG A 54 -6.68 1.44 -8.72
C ARG A 54 -7.41 1.73 -7.42
N ASP A 55 -8.41 0.92 -7.13
CA ASP A 55 -9.21 1.03 -5.91
C ASP A 55 -8.38 0.55 -4.70
N THR A 56 -8.37 1.34 -3.63
CA THR A 56 -7.62 1.03 -2.40
C THR A 56 -8.36 0.09 -1.45
N PHE A 57 -9.68 -0.02 -1.56
CA PHE A 57 -10.49 -0.93 -0.75
C PHE A 57 -10.23 -2.40 -1.09
N ALA A 58 -9.75 -2.69 -2.30
CA ALA A 58 -9.31 -4.03 -2.71
C ALA A 58 -7.85 -4.34 -2.33
N MET A 59 -7.17 -3.46 -1.59
CA MET A 59 -5.74 -3.56 -1.26
C MET A 59 -5.52 -3.55 0.24
N ARG A 60 -4.37 -4.07 0.66
CA ARG A 60 -3.92 -3.98 2.06
C ARG A 60 -3.04 -2.73 2.22
N ALA A 61 -3.37 -1.86 3.16
CA ALA A 61 -2.46 -0.77 3.52
C ALA A 61 -1.19 -1.34 4.18
N ALA A 62 -0.02 -0.83 3.80
CA ALA A 62 1.21 -1.14 4.50
C ALA A 62 1.12 -0.67 5.96
N PRO A 63 1.81 -1.34 6.89
CA PRO A 63 1.98 -0.82 8.24
C PRO A 63 2.50 0.62 8.17
N GLN A 64 1.87 1.52 8.91
CA GLN A 64 2.35 2.89 9.06
C GLN A 64 3.81 2.86 9.51
N ARG A 65 4.74 3.32 8.66
CA ARG A 65 6.10 3.58 9.11
C ARG A 65 6.04 4.72 10.15
N PRO A 66 6.74 4.61 11.29
CA PRO A 66 6.80 5.69 12.26
C PRO A 66 7.21 7.00 11.59
N ALA A 67 6.46 8.07 11.85
CA ALA A 67 6.79 9.39 11.35
C ALA A 67 8.20 9.78 11.84
N GLY A 68 9.16 9.84 10.93
CA GLY A 68 10.57 10.12 11.27
C GLY A 68 11.59 9.28 10.52
N GLN A 69 11.18 8.24 9.79
CA GLN A 69 12.09 7.48 8.94
C GLN A 69 11.69 7.60 7.46
N PRO A 70 12.05 8.72 6.79
CA PRO A 70 12.11 8.72 5.34
C PRO A 70 13.20 7.72 4.94
N GLY A 71 12.78 6.50 4.61
CA GLY A 71 13.63 5.60 3.84
C GLY A 71 13.95 6.26 2.50
N PRO A 72 15.04 5.86 1.82
CA PRO A 72 15.39 6.39 0.50
C PRO A 72 14.29 6.14 -0.55
N THR A 73 13.35 5.23 -0.25
CA THR A 73 12.20 4.90 -1.07
C THR A 73 10.93 4.83 -0.22
N TRP A 74 9.80 5.13 -0.86
CA TRP A 74 8.46 5.11 -0.26
C TRP A 74 7.92 3.68 -0.02
N TYR A 75 8.67 2.65 -0.38
CA TYR A 75 8.34 1.23 -0.25
C TYR A 75 9.38 0.47 0.59
N ASP A 76 9.09 -0.77 0.98
CA ASP A 76 10.07 -1.68 1.58
C ASP A 76 10.99 -2.26 0.51
N ALA A 77 12.31 -2.29 0.77
CA ALA A 77 13.31 -2.72 -0.22
C ALA A 77 13.08 -4.14 -0.77
N GLY A 78 12.43 -5.01 0.01
CA GLY A 78 12.04 -6.36 -0.43
C GLY A 78 10.97 -6.41 -1.51
N TYR A 79 10.36 -5.26 -1.86
CA TYR A 79 9.35 -5.14 -2.91
C TYR A 79 9.80 -4.27 -4.10
N ALA A 80 11.09 -3.94 -4.22
CA ALA A 80 11.60 -3.08 -5.28
C ALA A 80 11.25 -3.59 -6.69
N ASP A 81 11.22 -4.92 -6.88
CA ASP A 81 10.82 -5.60 -8.11
C ASP A 81 9.30 -5.58 -8.38
N ARG A 82 8.49 -5.18 -7.40
CA ARG A 82 7.02 -5.23 -7.42
C ARG A 82 6.38 -3.86 -7.40
N VAL A 83 7.16 -2.80 -7.44
CA VAL A 83 6.63 -1.43 -7.46
C VAL A 83 5.86 -1.20 -8.75
N CYS A 84 4.68 -0.59 -8.65
CA CYS A 84 3.94 -0.13 -9.81
C CYS A 84 4.68 1.07 -10.43
N PRO A 85 5.15 0.98 -11.69
CA PRO A 85 5.96 2.04 -12.29
C PRO A 85 5.18 3.36 -12.39
N ALA A 86 3.87 3.32 -12.70
CA ALA A 86 3.05 4.53 -12.74
C ALA A 86 2.89 5.21 -11.37
N CYS A 87 2.94 4.47 -10.26
CA CYS A 87 2.97 5.07 -8.93
C CYS A 87 4.35 5.63 -8.61
N ASP A 88 5.40 4.91 -9.00
CA ASP A 88 6.79 5.33 -8.77
C ASP A 88 7.14 6.60 -9.54
N ASP A 89 6.68 6.72 -10.78
CA ASP A 89 6.84 7.92 -11.60
C ASP A 89 6.22 9.14 -10.92
N VAL A 90 4.98 9.03 -10.42
CA VAL A 90 4.28 10.13 -9.74
C VAL A 90 4.99 10.53 -8.44
N VAL A 91 5.44 9.55 -7.65
CA VAL A 91 6.08 9.82 -6.34
C VAL A 91 7.53 10.29 -6.50
N GLY A 92 8.26 9.77 -7.49
CA GLY A 92 9.64 10.13 -7.79
C GLY A 92 9.81 11.49 -8.49
N THR A 93 8.70 12.13 -8.87
CA THR A 93 8.69 13.47 -9.47
C THR A 93 8.53 14.63 -8.47
N ASP A 94 8.54 14.40 -7.14
CA ASP A 94 8.53 15.44 -6.07
C ASP A 94 9.92 15.63 -5.41
#